data_AF-A0A7P0TBR2-F1
#
_entry.id   AF-A0A7P0TBR2-F1
#
_cell.length_a   1.000
_cell.length_b   1.000
_cell.length_c   1.000
_cell.angle_alpha   90.00
_cell.angle_beta   90.00
_cell.angle_gamma   90.00
#
_symmetry.space_group_name_H-M   'P 1'
#
loop_
_entity.id
_entity.type
_entity.pdbx_description
1 polymer ?
#
loop_
_entity_poly.entity_id
_entity_poly.type
_entity_poly.pdbx_seq_one_letter_code
_entity_poly.pdbx_strand_id
1 'polypeptide(L)'
;MEPSSPQDEGLRKKQPKKPVPEILPRPPRALFCLTLENPLRKACISIVEWKPFETIILLTIFANCVALAVYLPMPEDDNNSLNLGLEKLEYFFLIVFSIEAAMKIIAYGFLFHQDAYLRSGWNVLDFTIVFLGVFTVILEQVNVIQSHTAPMSSKGAGLDVKALRAFRVLRPLRLVSGVPSLQVVLNSIFKAMLPLFHIALLVLFMVIIYAIIGLELFKGKMHKTCYFIGTDIVATVENEEPSPCARTGSGRRCTINGSECRGGWPGPNHGITHFDNFGFSMLTVYQCITMEGWTDVLYWVGLGPRLQNHLPSSTGLQGSGEGGLASPHRRPVSDLRDHSSLLLLPGESIQDVCPFLVPRYVPQHPMGKSP
;
A
#
# COMPACT_ATOMS: atom_id res chain seq x y z
N MET A 1 -4.87 44.76 -58.80
CA MET A 1 -4.88 46.22 -58.89
C MET A 1 -4.95 46.74 -57.46
N GLU A 2 -3.80 47.18 -56.97
CA GLU A 2 -3.55 47.91 -55.72
C GLU A 2 -4.39 49.21 -55.58
N PRO A 3 -4.32 50.03 -54.50
CA PRO A 3 -3.80 49.82 -53.11
C PRO A 3 -4.55 50.61 -51.96
N SER A 4 -4.04 50.45 -50.71
CA SER A 4 -3.78 51.43 -49.61
C SER A 4 -4.91 52.34 -49.04
N SER A 5 -5.04 52.70 -47.74
CA SER A 5 -4.25 52.67 -46.48
C SER A 5 -5.15 53.32 -45.35
N PRO A 6 -4.63 53.84 -44.21
CA PRO A 6 -4.15 53.19 -42.99
C PRO A 6 -4.92 53.67 -41.73
N GLN A 7 -4.64 53.08 -40.56
CA GLN A 7 -4.81 53.58 -39.17
C GLN A 7 -5.50 52.55 -38.27
N ASP A 8 -4.73 51.56 -37.82
CA ASP A 8 -5.02 50.83 -36.59
C ASP A 8 -3.75 50.82 -35.72
N GLU A 9 -3.38 52.02 -35.28
CA GLU A 9 -2.33 52.25 -34.28
C GLU A 9 -2.98 53.09 -33.17
N GLY A 10 -3.54 52.43 -32.15
CA GLY A 10 -3.94 53.18 -30.96
C GLY A 10 -4.99 52.61 -30.03
N LEU A 11 -4.98 51.32 -29.64
CA LEU A 11 -5.58 50.95 -28.35
C LEU A 11 -5.14 49.58 -27.78
N ARG A 12 -3.84 49.35 -27.62
CA ARG A 12 -3.38 48.27 -26.72
C ARG A 12 -3.53 48.74 -25.27
N LYS A 13 -4.71 48.50 -24.70
CA LYS A 13 -5.04 48.66 -23.27
C LYS A 13 -3.90 48.07 -22.40
N LYS A 14 -3.20 48.95 -21.69
CA LYS A 14 -2.33 48.57 -20.56
C LYS A 14 -3.21 47.92 -19.50
N GLN A 15 -3.09 46.61 -19.31
CA GLN A 15 -3.62 45.94 -18.13
C GLN A 15 -2.89 46.48 -16.89
N PRO A 16 -3.61 46.83 -15.81
CA PRO A 16 -2.98 47.25 -14.56
C PRO A 16 -2.24 46.05 -13.94
N LYS A 17 -0.96 46.27 -13.61
CA LYS A 17 -0.14 45.34 -12.82
C LYS A 17 -0.89 44.99 -11.53
N LYS A 18 -1.08 43.68 -11.28
CA LYS A 18 -1.52 43.16 -9.97
C LYS A 18 -0.62 43.75 -8.86
N PRO A 19 -1.20 44.25 -7.75
CA PRO A 19 -0.41 44.74 -6.63
C PRO A 19 0.45 43.61 -6.06
N VAL A 20 1.70 43.95 -5.78
CA VAL A 20 2.67 43.14 -5.05
C VAL A 20 2.05 42.76 -3.69
N PRO A 21 2.12 41.49 -3.24
CA PRO A 21 1.66 41.13 -1.90
C PRO A 21 2.46 41.91 -0.87
N GLU A 22 1.75 42.71 -0.09
CA GLU A 22 2.26 43.46 1.05
C GLU A 22 2.83 42.46 2.07
N ILE A 23 4.13 42.53 2.32
CA ILE A 23 4.83 41.69 3.29
C ILE A 23 4.33 42.11 4.68
N LEU A 24 3.52 41.26 5.32
CA LEU A 24 3.06 41.46 6.70
C LEU A 24 4.27 41.71 7.64
N PRO A 25 4.16 42.58 8.66
CA PRO A 25 5.27 42.88 9.56
C PRO A 25 5.64 41.63 10.38
N ARG A 26 6.87 41.13 10.18
CA ARG A 26 7.43 39.99 10.93
C ARG A 26 7.46 40.28 12.43
N PRO A 27 7.05 39.34 13.29
CA PRO A 27 7.02 39.57 14.71
C PRO A 27 8.43 39.55 15.36
N PRO A 28 8.65 40.38 16.40
CA PRO A 28 9.98 40.79 16.86
C PRO A 28 10.83 39.74 17.61
N ARG A 29 10.31 38.56 17.99
CA ARG A 29 10.98 37.71 19.01
C ARG A 29 10.89 36.20 18.84
N ALA A 30 11.69 35.55 17.98
CA ALA A 30 11.73 34.09 17.98
C ALA A 30 12.41 33.56 19.28
N LEU A 31 11.85 32.49 19.87
CA LEU A 31 12.51 31.68 20.91
C LEU A 31 12.90 32.39 22.22
N PHE A 32 12.00 33.18 22.84
CA PHE A 32 12.11 33.80 24.19
C PHE A 32 13.38 34.65 24.51
N CYS A 33 14.48 34.55 23.76
CA CYS A 33 15.80 35.15 23.99
C CYS A 33 16.48 35.66 22.70
N LEU A 34 15.98 35.35 21.48
CA LEU A 34 16.56 35.81 20.22
C LEU A 34 15.74 36.97 19.62
N THR A 35 16.10 38.19 20.01
CA THR A 35 15.65 39.44 19.37
C THR A 35 15.95 39.43 17.87
N LEU A 36 15.11 40.12 17.08
CA LEU A 36 15.25 40.29 15.61
C LEU A 36 16.60 40.90 15.17
N GLU A 37 17.39 41.42 16.12
CA GLU A 37 18.66 42.10 15.92
C GLU A 37 19.90 41.21 15.97
N ASN A 38 19.79 39.95 16.41
CA ASN A 38 20.96 39.07 16.48
C ASN A 38 21.49 38.77 15.06
N PRO A 39 22.80 38.97 14.80
CA PRO A 39 23.38 38.81 13.46
C PRO A 39 23.24 37.37 12.95
N LEU A 40 23.28 36.38 13.87
CA LEU A 40 23.05 34.97 13.55
C LEU A 40 21.65 34.72 12.99
N ARG A 41 20.60 35.36 13.56
CA ARG A 41 19.23 35.20 13.06
C ARG A 41 19.06 35.87 11.70
N LYS A 42 19.64 37.07 11.50
CA LYS A 42 19.63 37.75 10.19
C LYS A 42 20.36 36.94 9.11
N ALA A 43 21.52 36.37 9.45
CA ALA A 43 22.27 35.50 8.54
C ALA A 43 21.48 34.23 8.20
N CYS A 44 20.90 33.53 9.18
CA CYS A 44 20.07 32.35 8.94
C CYS A 44 18.84 32.67 8.08
N ILE A 45 18.14 33.79 8.33
CA ILE A 45 17.01 34.24 7.50
C ILE A 45 17.48 34.48 6.07
N SER A 46 18.59 35.20 5.88
CA SER A 46 19.13 35.45 4.55
C SER A 46 19.49 34.15 3.83
N ILE A 47 20.09 33.17 4.50
CA ILE A 47 20.48 31.90 3.87
C ILE A 47 19.26 31.02 3.56
N VAL A 48 18.25 30.97 4.43
CA VAL A 48 17.04 30.17 4.20
C VAL A 48 16.19 30.75 3.06
N GLU A 49 16.17 32.07 2.88
CA GLU A 49 15.45 32.74 1.79
C GLU A 49 16.18 32.69 0.44
N TRP A 50 17.43 32.18 0.40
CA TRP A 50 18.17 32.07 -0.85
C TRP A 50 17.59 30.98 -1.76
N LYS A 51 17.26 31.35 -3.00
CA LYS A 51 16.79 30.39 -4.01
C LYS A 51 17.74 29.21 -4.29
N PRO A 52 19.06 29.39 -4.34
CA PRO A 52 19.97 28.26 -4.51
C PRO A 52 19.92 27.25 -3.35
N PHE A 53 19.62 27.72 -2.12
CA PHE A 53 19.53 26.85 -0.95
C PHE A 53 18.39 25.83 -1.12
N GLU A 54 17.23 26.27 -1.58
CA GLU A 54 16.08 25.40 -1.88
C GLU A 54 16.45 24.34 -2.95
N THR A 55 17.12 24.74 -4.03
CA THR A 55 17.58 23.83 -5.08
C THR A 55 18.60 22.79 -4.57
N ILE A 56 19.54 23.20 -3.71
CA ILE A 56 20.54 22.31 -3.12
C ILE A 56 19.88 21.26 -2.24
N ILE A 57 18.93 21.65 -1.38
CA ILE A 57 18.19 20.72 -0.53
C ILE A 57 17.38 19.76 -1.37
N LEU A 58 16.70 20.24 -2.42
CA LEU A 58 15.95 19.38 -3.34
C LEU A 58 16.85 18.35 -4.05
N LEU A 59 18.02 18.76 -4.54
CA LEU A 59 19.00 17.84 -5.13
C LEU A 59 19.52 16.81 -4.11
N THR A 60 19.70 17.23 -2.85
CA THR A 60 20.13 16.35 -1.76
C THR A 60 19.06 15.30 -1.43
N ILE A 61 17.77 15.69 -1.41
CA ILE A 61 16.66 14.75 -1.25
C ILE A 61 16.65 13.75 -2.40
N PHE A 62 16.81 14.22 -3.64
CA PHE A 62 16.88 13.33 -4.81
C PHE A 62 18.04 12.33 -4.72
N ALA A 63 19.24 12.79 -4.35
CA ALA A 63 20.39 11.91 -4.15
C ALA A 63 20.15 10.86 -3.05
N ASN A 64 19.43 11.21 -1.98
CA ASN A 64 19.02 10.27 -0.93
C ASN A 64 18.06 9.20 -1.45
N CYS A 65 17.09 9.58 -2.29
CA CYS A 65 16.20 8.61 -2.94
C CYS A 65 16.98 7.64 -3.83
N VAL A 66 17.99 8.12 -4.57
CA VAL A 66 18.85 7.25 -5.39
C VAL A 66 19.68 6.31 -4.50
N ALA A 67 20.24 6.80 -3.39
CA ALA A 67 20.96 5.96 -2.44
C ALA A 67 20.06 4.85 -1.86
N LEU A 68 18.80 5.17 -1.53
CA LEU A 68 17.83 4.19 -1.07
C LEU A 68 17.46 3.17 -2.16
N ALA A 69 17.40 3.59 -3.43
CA ALA A 69 17.10 2.70 -4.55
C ALA A 69 18.24 1.75 -4.91
N VAL A 70 19.50 2.16 -4.70
CA VAL A 70 20.69 1.33 -4.94
C VAL A 70 20.96 0.36 -3.78
N TYR A 71 20.37 0.60 -2.61
CA TYR A 71 20.50 -0.28 -1.45
C TYR A 71 19.97 -1.68 -1.77
N LEU A 72 20.85 -2.69 -1.68
CA LEU A 72 20.49 -4.08 -1.95
C LEU A 72 20.24 -4.82 -0.63
N PRO A 73 18.99 -5.25 -0.33
CA PRO A 73 18.71 -6.06 0.84
C PRO A 73 19.26 -7.47 0.63
N MET A 74 20.21 -7.86 1.48
CA MET A 74 20.78 -9.21 1.49
C MET A 74 20.14 -10.04 2.61
N PRO A 75 19.86 -11.33 2.38
CA PRO A 75 19.49 -12.24 3.47
C PRO A 75 20.67 -12.44 4.44
N GLU A 76 20.37 -12.85 5.68
CA GLU A 76 21.37 -13.26 6.69
C GLU A 76 22.36 -12.18 7.18
N ASP A 77 22.00 -10.90 7.14
CA ASP A 77 22.82 -9.77 7.64
C ASP A 77 24.21 -9.62 6.95
N ASP A 78 24.36 -10.20 5.75
CA ASP A 78 25.57 -10.04 4.94
C ASP A 78 25.66 -8.62 4.34
N ASN A 79 26.80 -7.94 4.56
CA ASN A 79 27.02 -6.59 4.09
C ASN A 79 28.10 -6.53 3.00
N ASN A 80 27.72 -6.03 1.82
CA ASN A 80 28.67 -5.67 0.77
C ASN A 80 29.37 -4.34 1.11
N SER A 81 30.57 -4.11 0.55
CA SER A 81 31.30 -2.84 0.68
C SER A 81 30.48 -1.62 0.22
N LEU A 82 29.60 -1.82 -0.78
CA LEU A 82 28.64 -0.81 -1.24
C LEU A 82 27.61 -0.43 -0.17
N ASN A 83 27.06 -1.39 0.57
CA ASN A 83 26.08 -1.14 1.63
C ASN A 83 26.71 -0.35 2.79
N LEU A 84 27.96 -0.67 3.15
CA LEU A 84 28.72 0.10 4.14
C LEU A 84 28.96 1.56 3.70
N GLY A 85 29.21 1.77 2.40
CA GLY A 85 29.32 3.11 1.81
C GLY A 85 28.00 3.89 1.86
N LEU A 86 26.89 3.22 1.52
CA LEU A 86 25.54 3.79 1.56
C LEU A 86 25.14 4.17 3.00
N GLU A 87 25.47 3.35 4.00
CA GLU A 87 25.20 3.69 5.41
C GLU A 87 25.94 4.97 5.84
N LYS A 88 27.23 5.12 5.50
CA LYS A 88 27.97 6.37 5.76
C LYS A 88 27.35 7.58 5.07
N LEU A 89 26.86 7.39 3.85
CA LEU A 89 26.21 8.43 3.06
C LEU A 89 24.83 8.80 3.62
N GLU A 90 24.11 7.88 4.26
CA GLU A 90 22.88 8.19 5.00
C GLU A 90 23.12 9.08 6.21
N TYR A 91 24.22 8.88 6.94
CA TYR A 91 24.64 9.77 8.03
C TYR A 91 24.92 11.18 7.50
N PHE A 92 25.59 11.30 6.36
CA PHE A 92 25.82 12.59 5.70
C PHE A 92 24.50 13.30 5.38
N PHE A 93 23.53 12.61 4.76
CA PHE A 93 22.23 13.23 4.46
C PHE A 93 21.46 13.63 5.71
N LEU A 94 21.51 12.82 6.77
CA LEU A 94 20.85 13.15 8.04
C LEU A 94 21.42 14.43 8.65
N ILE A 95 22.74 14.62 8.60
CA ILE A 95 23.40 15.83 9.11
C ILE A 95 22.95 17.05 8.30
N VAL A 96 22.96 16.98 6.97
CA VAL A 96 22.54 18.08 6.09
C VAL A 96 21.09 18.49 6.39
N PHE A 97 20.18 17.53 6.54
CA PHE A 97 18.79 17.78 6.87
C PHE A 97 18.57 18.28 8.31
N SER A 98 19.40 17.84 9.25
CA SER A 98 19.34 18.34 10.63
C SER A 98 19.75 19.81 10.70
N ILE A 99 20.79 20.20 9.95
CA ILE A 99 21.25 21.59 9.84
C ILE A 99 20.16 22.45 9.17
N GLU A 100 19.57 21.98 8.07
CA GLU A 100 18.47 22.66 7.39
C GLU A 100 17.29 22.94 8.34
N ALA A 101 16.82 21.92 9.07
CA ALA A 101 15.73 22.07 10.02
C ALA A 101 16.09 23.03 11.17
N ALA A 102 17.31 22.92 11.73
CA ALA A 102 17.79 23.84 12.76
C ALA A 102 17.82 25.30 12.26
N MET A 103 18.31 25.53 11.03
CA MET A 103 18.33 26.86 10.42
C MET A 103 16.93 27.43 10.23
N LYS A 104 15.96 26.63 9.75
CA LYS A 104 14.56 27.04 9.60
C LYS A 104 13.90 27.35 10.95
N ILE A 105 14.17 26.57 11.99
CA ILE A 105 13.67 26.80 13.35
C ILE A 105 14.22 28.12 13.92
N ILE A 106 15.50 28.41 13.70
CA ILE A 106 16.14 29.67 14.16
C ILE A 106 15.59 30.88 13.37
N ALA A 107 15.36 30.73 12.06
CA ALA A 107 14.87 31.81 11.20
C ALA A 107 13.42 32.21 11.53
N TYR A 108 12.49 31.24 11.53
CA TYR A 108 11.05 31.47 11.69
C TYR A 108 10.57 31.44 13.16
N GLY A 109 11.32 30.80 14.05
CA GLY A 109 10.95 30.60 15.44
C GLY A 109 10.09 29.36 15.67
N PHE A 110 10.20 28.77 16.86
CA PHE A 110 9.70 27.43 17.16
C PHE A 110 8.16 27.34 17.31
N LEU A 111 7.52 28.20 18.11
CA LEU A 111 6.09 27.98 18.49
C LEU A 111 5.19 29.23 18.64
N PHE A 112 5.71 30.40 18.99
CA PHE A 112 4.88 31.52 19.50
C PHE A 112 4.62 32.66 18.50
N HIS A 113 4.83 32.46 17.20
CA HIS A 113 4.57 33.48 16.15
C HIS A 113 3.46 33.07 15.18
N GLN A 114 2.80 34.06 14.58
CA GLN A 114 1.79 33.85 13.53
C GLN A 114 2.37 33.07 12.32
N ASP A 115 3.66 33.24 12.01
CA ASP A 115 4.42 32.48 10.99
C ASP A 115 5.28 31.34 11.59
N ALA A 116 4.87 30.76 12.72
CA ALA A 116 5.66 29.71 13.38
C ALA A 116 5.87 28.49 12.47
N TYR A 117 7.10 27.96 12.49
CA TYR A 117 7.54 26.83 11.67
C TYR A 117 6.59 25.62 11.77
N LEU A 118 6.11 25.30 12.98
CA LEU A 118 5.24 24.14 13.24
C LEU A 118 3.77 24.33 12.80
N ARG A 119 3.35 25.51 12.35
CA ARG A 119 1.96 25.72 11.89
C ARG A 119 1.74 25.24 10.45
N SER A 120 2.81 25.14 9.65
CA SER A 120 2.77 24.52 8.33
C SER A 120 2.91 23.00 8.47
N GLY A 121 1.89 22.24 8.06
CA GLY A 121 1.91 20.77 8.12
C GLY A 121 3.10 20.15 7.36
N TRP A 122 3.56 20.79 6.30
CA TRP A 122 4.73 20.34 5.53
C TRP A 122 6.04 20.46 6.31
N ASN A 123 6.20 21.53 7.08
CA ASN A 123 7.36 21.73 7.95
C ASN A 123 7.33 20.78 9.15
N VAL A 124 6.13 20.45 9.66
CA VAL A 124 5.97 19.43 10.71
C VAL A 124 6.38 18.04 10.20
N LEU A 125 6.00 17.68 8.96
CA LEU A 125 6.43 16.44 8.33
C LEU A 125 7.96 16.40 8.18
N ASP A 126 8.56 17.48 7.69
CA ASP A 126 10.00 17.62 7.55
C ASP A 126 10.73 17.44 8.90
N PHE A 127 10.29 18.17 9.93
CA PHE A 127 10.82 18.05 11.29
C PHE A 127 10.70 16.64 11.85
N THR A 128 9.54 16.00 11.68
CA THR A 128 9.28 14.63 12.15
C THR A 128 10.26 13.64 11.49
N ILE A 129 10.52 13.79 10.20
CA ILE A 129 11.49 12.93 9.49
C ILE A 129 12.92 13.14 10.01
N VAL A 130 13.35 14.39 10.31
CA VAL A 130 14.68 14.64 10.90
C VAL A 130 14.73 13.97 12.27
N PHE A 131 13.73 14.25 13.11
CA PHE A 131 13.66 13.79 14.47
C PHE A 131 13.70 12.26 14.56
N LEU A 132 12.87 11.58 13.77
CA LEU A 132 12.90 10.12 13.66
C LEU A 132 14.27 9.63 13.21
N GLY A 133 14.87 10.24 12.19
CA GLY A 133 16.20 9.88 11.71
C GLY A 133 17.30 9.99 12.77
N VAL A 134 17.37 11.13 13.48
CA VAL A 134 18.33 11.34 14.57
C VAL A 134 18.07 10.38 15.72
N PHE A 135 16.80 10.17 16.08
CA PHE A 135 16.40 9.22 17.11
C PHE A 135 16.85 7.79 16.77
N THR A 136 16.67 7.33 15.53
CA THR A 136 17.14 6.01 15.09
C THR A 136 18.65 5.83 15.24
N VAL A 137 19.42 6.85 14.86
CA VAL A 137 20.90 6.83 14.97
C VAL A 137 21.34 6.80 16.43
N ILE A 138 20.74 7.64 17.29
CA ILE A 138 21.10 7.67 18.71
C ILE A 138 20.82 6.31 19.35
N LEU A 139 19.68 5.69 19.06
CA LEU A 139 19.36 4.36 19.58
C LEU A 139 20.33 3.28 19.09
N GLU A 140 20.73 3.33 17.82
CA GLU A 140 21.73 2.42 17.26
C GLU A 140 23.08 2.54 17.98
N GLN A 141 23.55 3.77 18.22
CA GLN A 141 24.82 4.02 18.94
C GLN A 141 24.76 3.61 20.41
N VAL A 142 23.65 3.89 21.11
CA VAL A 142 23.47 3.49 22.51
C VAL A 142 23.47 1.97 22.65
N ASN A 143 22.79 1.25 21.74
CA ASN A 143 22.73 -0.21 21.77
C ASN A 143 24.14 -0.85 21.56
N VAL A 144 24.94 -0.29 20.64
CA VAL A 144 26.34 -0.71 20.44
C VAL A 144 27.17 -0.51 21.71
N ILE A 145 27.10 0.66 22.35
CA ILE A 145 27.87 0.95 23.58
C ILE A 145 27.44 0.04 24.75
N GLN A 146 26.14 -0.22 24.90
CA GLN A 146 25.61 -1.06 25.98
C GLN A 146 26.01 -2.54 25.82
N SER A 147 26.12 -3.03 24.58
CA SER A 147 26.62 -4.38 24.29
C SER A 147 28.07 -4.61 24.71
N HIS A 148 28.89 -3.55 24.79
CA HIS A 148 30.29 -3.65 25.20
C HIS A 148 30.51 -3.55 26.72
N THR A 149 29.51 -3.11 27.49
CA THR A 149 29.70 -2.74 28.92
C THR A 149 28.87 -3.55 29.92
N ALA A 150 27.94 -4.40 29.48
CA ALA A 150 27.18 -5.28 30.39
C ALA A 150 26.93 -6.67 29.78
N PRO A 151 27.56 -7.75 30.31
CA PRO A 151 27.10 -9.10 30.08
C PRO A 151 25.89 -9.35 31.00
N MET A 152 24.75 -9.75 30.43
CA MET A 152 23.54 -10.18 31.16
C MET A 152 22.93 -9.16 32.14
N SER A 153 21.83 -8.52 31.72
CA SER A 153 20.61 -8.31 32.53
C SER A 153 19.84 -7.05 32.11
N SER A 154 19.33 -7.02 30.89
CA SER A 154 17.95 -6.62 30.60
C SER A 154 17.65 -6.91 29.14
N LYS A 155 17.10 -8.11 28.91
CA LYS A 155 16.40 -8.43 27.66
C LYS A 155 15.05 -7.71 27.68
N GLY A 156 15.09 -6.39 27.80
CA GLY A 156 13.94 -5.51 27.95
C GLY A 156 14.16 -4.28 27.09
N ALA A 157 13.46 -4.24 25.96
CA ALA A 157 13.49 -3.16 24.97
C ALA A 157 14.79 -3.00 24.15
N GLY A 158 15.40 -4.11 23.73
CA GLY A 158 16.15 -4.11 22.47
C GLY A 158 15.16 -3.92 21.32
N LEU A 159 14.66 -2.69 21.17
CA LEU A 159 13.75 -2.30 20.11
C LEU A 159 14.42 -2.68 18.79
N ASP A 160 13.69 -3.36 17.89
CA ASP A 160 14.23 -3.80 16.59
C ASP A 160 14.73 -2.58 15.81
N VAL A 161 16.01 -2.24 15.99
CA VAL A 161 16.68 -1.14 15.29
C VAL A 161 16.62 -1.35 13.77
N LYS A 162 16.46 -2.63 13.35
CA LYS A 162 16.18 -3.03 11.98
C LYS A 162 14.82 -2.53 11.47
N ALA A 163 13.77 -2.53 12.29
CA ALA A 163 12.47 -1.97 11.92
C ALA A 163 12.50 -0.43 11.86
N LEU A 164 13.25 0.21 12.77
CA LEU A 164 13.44 1.67 12.74
C LEU A 164 14.11 2.16 11.46
N ARG A 165 15.00 1.36 10.88
CA ARG A 165 15.63 1.62 9.57
C ARG A 165 14.60 1.74 8.44
N ALA A 166 13.42 1.12 8.56
CA ALA A 166 12.35 1.27 7.57
C ALA A 166 11.76 2.69 7.51
N PHE A 167 11.79 3.48 8.59
CA PHE A 167 11.27 4.87 8.57
C PHE A 167 12.00 5.79 7.59
N ARG A 168 13.20 5.40 7.14
CA ARG A 168 13.96 6.11 6.09
C ARG A 168 13.18 6.16 4.77
N VAL A 169 12.24 5.25 4.55
CA VAL A 169 11.31 5.24 3.40
C VAL A 169 10.38 6.47 3.36
N LEU A 170 10.26 7.21 4.47
CA LEU A 170 9.47 8.44 4.52
C LEU A 170 10.22 9.64 3.93
N ARG A 171 11.56 9.59 3.78
CA ARG A 171 12.38 10.71 3.29
C ARG A 171 11.95 11.26 1.91
N PRO A 172 11.56 10.44 0.91
CA PRO A 172 11.04 10.93 -0.36
C PRO A 172 9.81 11.84 -0.21
N LEU A 173 9.03 11.71 0.88
CA LEU A 173 7.90 12.61 1.14
C LEU A 173 8.33 14.07 1.30
N ARG A 174 9.59 14.34 1.63
CA ARG A 174 10.11 15.72 1.67
C ARG A 174 10.17 16.39 0.31
N LEU A 175 10.29 15.61 -0.76
CA LEU A 175 10.25 16.15 -2.13
C LEU A 175 8.91 16.84 -2.38
N VAL A 176 7.83 16.30 -1.81
CA VAL A 176 6.50 16.93 -1.84
C VAL A 176 6.50 18.26 -1.10
N SER A 177 7.09 18.34 0.10
CA SER A 177 7.19 19.61 0.82
C SER A 177 8.08 20.64 0.11
N GLY A 178 9.07 20.21 -0.68
CA GLY A 178 9.93 21.09 -1.46
C GLY A 178 9.34 21.57 -2.79
N VAL A 179 8.36 20.86 -3.36
CA VAL A 179 7.77 21.19 -4.67
C VAL A 179 6.32 21.66 -4.49
N PRO A 180 6.02 22.97 -4.61
CA PRO A 180 4.68 23.50 -4.34
C PRO A 180 3.59 22.91 -5.26
N SER A 181 3.94 22.56 -6.50
CA SER A 181 3.01 21.92 -7.44
C SER A 181 2.49 20.58 -6.91
N LEU A 182 3.34 19.77 -6.25
CA LEU A 182 2.94 18.47 -5.69
C LEU A 182 2.01 18.63 -4.48
N GLN A 183 2.21 19.69 -3.69
CA GLN A 183 1.35 19.99 -2.55
C GLN A 183 -0.10 20.25 -3.00
N VAL A 184 -0.29 20.99 -4.10
CA VAL A 184 -1.63 21.26 -4.66
C VAL A 184 -2.30 19.95 -5.11
N VAL A 185 -1.54 19.06 -5.74
CA VAL A 185 -2.05 17.75 -6.19
C VAL A 185 -2.48 16.89 -5.00
N LEU A 186 -1.62 16.73 -3.98
CA LEU A 186 -1.98 15.93 -2.80
C LEU A 186 -3.14 16.53 -2.02
N ASN A 187 -3.21 17.86 -1.89
CA ASN A 187 -4.36 18.52 -1.27
C ASN A 187 -5.66 18.24 -2.04
N SER A 188 -5.59 18.12 -3.36
CA SER A 188 -6.74 17.76 -4.18
C SER A 188 -7.16 16.31 -3.94
N ILE A 189 -6.19 15.39 -3.80
CA ILE A 189 -6.45 13.99 -3.45
C ILE A 189 -7.11 13.89 -2.07
N PHE A 190 -6.57 14.56 -1.04
CA PHE A 190 -7.16 14.52 0.30
C PHE A 190 -8.58 15.09 0.33
N LYS A 191 -8.87 16.15 -0.44
CA LYS A 191 -10.24 16.67 -0.59
C LYS A 191 -11.18 15.67 -1.24
N ALA A 192 -10.71 14.89 -2.21
CA ALA A 192 -11.49 13.84 -2.87
C ALA A 192 -11.71 12.59 -2.00
N MET A 193 -10.85 12.33 -1.02
CA MET A 193 -10.99 11.20 -0.08
C MET A 193 -12.17 11.37 0.89
N LEU A 194 -12.52 12.61 1.26
CA LEU A 194 -13.61 12.89 2.20
C LEU A 194 -14.97 12.29 1.78
N PRO A 195 -15.47 12.52 0.54
CA PRO A 195 -16.73 11.90 0.12
C PRO A 195 -16.67 10.36 0.00
N LEU A 196 -15.49 9.81 -0.31
CA LEU A 196 -15.29 8.35 -0.41
C LEU A 196 -15.35 7.65 0.96
N PHE A 197 -15.13 8.38 2.06
CA PHE A 197 -15.16 7.83 3.41
C PHE A 197 -16.50 7.18 3.76
N HIS A 198 -17.63 7.74 3.31
CA HIS A 198 -18.94 7.15 3.55
C HIS A 198 -19.11 5.79 2.85
N ILE A 199 -18.59 5.66 1.63
CA ILE A 199 -18.63 4.41 0.86
C ILE A 199 -17.68 3.39 1.51
N ALA A 200 -16.48 3.82 1.91
CA ALA A 200 -15.51 2.96 2.60
C ALA A 200 -16.08 2.43 3.92
N LEU A 201 -16.82 3.25 4.67
CA LEU A 201 -17.49 2.84 5.90
C LEU A 201 -18.58 1.78 5.64
N LEU A 202 -19.35 1.92 4.56
CA LEU A 202 -20.34 0.91 4.15
C LEU A 202 -19.66 -0.43 3.82
N VAL A 203 -18.58 -0.39 3.04
CA VAL A 203 -17.80 -1.60 2.70
C VAL A 203 -17.20 -2.23 3.96
N LEU A 204 -16.70 -1.45 4.90
CA LEU A 204 -16.18 -1.95 6.17
C LEU A 204 -17.26 -2.71 6.96
N PHE A 205 -18.47 -2.16 7.09
CA PHE A 205 -19.57 -2.85 7.77
C PHE A 205 -19.98 -4.14 7.05
N MET A 206 -20.02 -4.11 5.72
CA MET A 206 -20.28 -5.30 4.91
C MET A 206 -19.25 -6.40 5.17
N VAL A 207 -17.95 -6.05 5.18
CA VAL A 207 -16.85 -6.98 5.49
C VAL A 207 -17.03 -7.58 6.88
N ILE A 208 -17.38 -6.78 7.89
CA ILE A 208 -17.59 -7.25 9.27
C ILE A 208 -18.75 -8.26 9.33
N ILE A 209 -19.88 -7.97 8.69
CA ILE A 209 -21.05 -8.86 8.66
C ILE A 209 -20.68 -10.21 8.03
N TYR A 210 -20.06 -10.20 6.84
CA TYR A 210 -19.66 -11.44 6.17
C TYR A 210 -18.55 -12.18 6.92
N ALA A 211 -17.65 -11.49 7.62
CA ALA A 211 -16.65 -12.12 8.47
C ALA A 211 -17.30 -12.87 9.65
N ILE A 212 -18.27 -12.27 10.33
CA ILE A 212 -18.99 -12.95 11.42
C ILE A 212 -19.77 -14.15 10.89
N ILE A 213 -20.47 -14.01 9.74
CA ILE A 213 -21.17 -15.13 9.10
C ILE A 213 -20.18 -16.25 8.74
N GLY A 214 -19.06 -15.92 8.11
CA GLY A 214 -18.03 -16.89 7.73
C GLY A 214 -17.42 -17.60 8.94
N LEU A 215 -17.14 -16.86 10.01
CA LEU A 215 -16.67 -17.39 11.29
C LEU A 215 -17.66 -18.40 11.86
N GLU A 216 -18.93 -18.04 12.00
CA GLU A 216 -19.95 -18.96 12.57
C GLU A 216 -20.18 -20.21 11.70
N LEU A 217 -20.10 -20.09 10.37
CA LEU A 217 -20.34 -21.21 9.47
C LEU A 217 -19.12 -22.15 9.31
N PHE A 218 -17.91 -21.60 9.24
CA PHE A 218 -16.72 -22.31 8.78
C PHE A 218 -15.59 -22.44 9.81
N LYS A 219 -15.82 -22.00 11.06
CA LYS A 219 -14.86 -22.18 12.15
C LYS A 219 -14.45 -23.64 12.34
N GLY A 220 -13.14 -23.87 12.33
CA GLY A 220 -12.47 -25.13 12.56
C GLY A 220 -12.67 -26.18 11.45
N LYS A 221 -13.29 -25.81 10.32
CA LYS A 221 -13.63 -26.78 9.25
C LYS A 221 -12.47 -27.10 8.32
N MET A 222 -11.43 -26.25 8.27
CA MET A 222 -10.34 -26.34 7.30
C MET A 222 -9.05 -27.01 7.82
N HIS A 223 -9.06 -27.64 8.99
CA HIS A 223 -7.85 -28.22 9.61
C HIS A 223 -7.58 -29.70 9.29
N LYS A 224 -8.29 -30.26 8.30
CA LYS A 224 -8.16 -31.66 7.89
C LYS A 224 -7.67 -31.72 6.46
N THR A 225 -6.61 -32.47 6.19
CA THR A 225 -6.14 -32.75 4.82
C THR A 225 -5.74 -34.22 4.67
N CYS A 226 -5.45 -34.64 3.44
CA CYS A 226 -5.06 -36.01 3.13
C CYS A 226 -3.58 -36.22 3.47
N TYR A 227 -3.28 -37.22 4.29
CA TYR A 227 -1.92 -37.64 4.63
C TYR A 227 -1.69 -39.08 4.18
N PHE A 228 -0.44 -39.44 3.84
CA PHE A 228 -0.08 -40.85 3.63
C PHE A 228 -0.12 -41.62 4.96
N ILE A 229 -0.72 -42.81 4.95
CA ILE A 229 -0.90 -43.64 6.16
C ILE A 229 0.44 -43.87 6.86
N GLY A 230 0.51 -43.50 8.14
CA GLY A 230 1.70 -43.69 8.98
C GLY A 230 2.80 -42.63 8.81
N THR A 231 2.56 -41.55 8.05
CA THR A 231 3.52 -40.44 7.87
C THR A 231 2.87 -39.08 8.06
N ASP A 232 3.68 -38.05 8.29
CA ASP A 232 3.24 -36.64 8.34
C ASP A 232 3.39 -35.92 6.98
N ILE A 233 3.45 -36.67 5.88
CA ILE A 233 3.56 -36.14 4.52
C ILE A 233 2.16 -35.92 3.94
N VAL A 234 1.88 -34.69 3.50
CA VAL A 234 0.62 -34.34 2.85
C VAL A 234 0.56 -35.02 1.48
N ALA A 235 -0.53 -35.71 1.20
CA ALA A 235 -0.77 -36.40 -0.05
C ALA A 235 -1.46 -35.45 -1.04
N THR A 236 -0.71 -34.92 -2.01
CA THR A 236 -1.21 -34.09 -3.11
C THR A 236 -0.78 -34.65 -4.46
N VAL A 237 -1.53 -34.31 -5.52
CA VAL A 237 -1.14 -34.59 -6.91
C VAL A 237 -0.20 -33.47 -7.39
N GLU A 238 0.67 -33.78 -8.34
CA GLU A 238 1.54 -32.78 -8.96
C GLU A 238 0.70 -31.64 -9.55
N ASN A 239 1.06 -30.39 -9.22
CA ASN A 239 0.33 -29.15 -9.54
C ASN A 239 -1.00 -28.93 -8.80
N GLU A 240 -1.32 -29.71 -7.77
CA GLU A 240 -2.49 -29.47 -6.92
C GLU A 240 -2.08 -28.96 -5.53
N GLU A 241 -2.71 -27.87 -5.10
CA GLU A 241 -2.52 -27.33 -3.75
C GLU A 241 -3.24 -28.18 -2.70
N PRO A 242 -2.66 -28.30 -1.49
CA PRO A 242 -3.29 -29.05 -0.41
C PRO A 242 -4.65 -28.44 -0.04
N SER A 243 -5.70 -29.26 -0.09
CA SER A 243 -7.08 -28.85 0.14
C SER A 243 -7.71 -29.56 1.35
N PRO A 244 -8.77 -28.97 1.94
CA PRO A 244 -9.48 -29.61 3.04
C PRO A 244 -10.15 -30.93 2.64
N CYS A 245 -10.11 -31.92 3.54
CA CYS A 245 -10.78 -33.21 3.37
C CYS A 245 -11.83 -33.48 4.46
N ALA A 246 -12.77 -34.37 4.17
CA ALA A 246 -13.75 -34.89 5.11
C ALA A 246 -13.73 -36.42 5.17
N ARG A 247 -13.65 -36.98 6.40
CA ARG A 247 -13.79 -38.43 6.64
C ARG A 247 -15.21 -38.93 6.41
N THR A 248 -16.21 -38.12 6.78
CA THR A 248 -17.63 -38.42 6.68
C THR A 248 -18.39 -37.16 6.25
N GLY A 249 -19.47 -37.33 5.47
CA GLY A 249 -20.30 -36.23 4.97
C GLY A 249 -20.07 -35.87 3.49
N SER A 250 -20.46 -34.64 3.11
CA SER A 250 -20.48 -34.11 1.75
C SER A 250 -19.16 -33.44 1.30
N GLY A 251 -18.13 -33.44 2.15
CA GLY A 251 -16.81 -32.88 1.82
C GLY A 251 -15.97 -33.77 0.90
N ARG A 252 -14.86 -33.22 0.41
CA ARG A 252 -13.91 -33.95 -0.45
C ARG A 252 -13.31 -35.15 0.28
N ARG A 253 -13.37 -36.32 -0.36
CA ARG A 253 -12.71 -37.54 0.12
C ARG A 253 -11.32 -37.67 -0.49
N CYS A 254 -10.40 -38.27 0.26
CA CYS A 254 -9.09 -38.59 -0.26
C CYS A 254 -9.21 -39.74 -1.29
N THR A 255 -8.75 -39.50 -2.52
CA THR A 255 -8.78 -40.48 -3.63
C THR A 255 -7.41 -41.11 -3.90
N ILE A 256 -6.35 -40.58 -3.27
CA ILE A 256 -4.98 -41.08 -3.43
C ILE A 256 -4.84 -42.41 -2.68
N ASN A 257 -4.26 -43.41 -3.34
CA ASN A 257 -4.05 -44.73 -2.74
C ASN A 257 -3.14 -44.63 -1.50
N GLY A 258 -3.54 -45.28 -0.41
CA GLY A 258 -2.79 -45.27 0.84
C GLY A 258 -2.82 -43.91 1.57
N SER A 259 -3.79 -43.05 1.27
CA SER A 259 -4.02 -41.79 2.01
C SER A 259 -5.22 -41.87 2.94
N GLU A 260 -5.13 -41.19 4.08
CA GLU A 260 -6.24 -41.00 5.00
C GLU A 260 -6.46 -39.51 5.32
N CYS A 261 -7.72 -39.14 5.54
CA CYS A 261 -8.06 -37.79 5.97
C CYS A 261 -7.80 -37.64 7.46
N ARG A 262 -6.81 -36.82 7.84
CA ARG A 262 -6.39 -36.60 9.23
C ARG A 262 -6.41 -35.11 9.57
N GLY A 263 -6.72 -34.79 10.82
CA GLY A 263 -6.59 -33.44 11.36
C GLY A 263 -5.14 -33.06 11.65
N GLY A 264 -4.91 -31.82 12.08
CA GLY A 264 -3.59 -31.30 12.42
C GLY A 264 -2.92 -30.51 11.30
N TRP A 265 -3.66 -30.21 10.23
CA TRP A 265 -3.19 -29.32 9.18
C TRP A 265 -3.41 -27.85 9.57
N PRO A 266 -2.42 -26.96 9.42
CA PRO A 266 -2.56 -25.54 9.72
C PRO A 266 -3.65 -24.85 8.89
N GLY A 267 -4.01 -25.39 7.73
CA GLY A 267 -5.02 -24.85 6.83
C GLY A 267 -4.45 -24.40 5.49
N PRO A 268 -5.32 -23.95 4.57
CA PRO A 268 -4.90 -23.50 3.24
C PRO A 268 -3.94 -22.30 3.32
N ASN A 269 -3.11 -22.12 2.29
CA ASN A 269 -2.08 -21.06 2.25
C ASN A 269 -1.22 -20.98 3.51
N HIS A 270 -0.68 -22.12 3.97
CA HIS A 270 0.12 -22.21 5.20
C HIS A 270 -0.60 -21.70 6.45
N GLY A 271 -1.93 -21.81 6.50
CA GLY A 271 -2.76 -21.36 7.63
C GLY A 271 -3.10 -19.88 7.60
N ILE A 272 -2.98 -19.18 6.47
CA ILE A 272 -3.36 -17.77 6.34
C ILE A 272 -4.88 -17.63 6.09
N THR A 273 -5.44 -18.46 5.20
CA THR A 273 -6.84 -18.34 4.75
C THR A 273 -7.74 -19.32 5.49
N HIS A 274 -8.36 -18.86 6.57
CA HIS A 274 -9.26 -19.66 7.42
C HIS A 274 -10.27 -18.77 8.17
N PHE A 275 -11.29 -19.40 8.76
CA PHE A 275 -12.42 -18.73 9.44
C PHE A 275 -12.47 -19.02 10.94
N ASP A 276 -11.33 -19.25 11.59
CA ASP A 276 -11.29 -19.65 13.02
C ASP A 276 -11.34 -18.47 13.99
N ASN A 277 -10.80 -17.33 13.54
CA ASN A 277 -10.72 -16.08 14.30
C ASN A 277 -11.31 -14.94 13.47
N PHE A 278 -11.85 -13.93 14.15
CA PHE A 278 -12.44 -12.76 13.50
C PHE A 278 -11.47 -12.06 12.52
N GLY A 279 -10.18 -11.90 12.89
CA GLY A 279 -9.18 -11.26 12.04
C GLY A 279 -8.88 -12.01 10.74
N PHE A 280 -8.64 -13.32 10.81
CA PHE A 280 -8.37 -14.15 9.62
C PHE A 280 -9.60 -14.32 8.74
N SER A 281 -10.79 -14.39 9.36
CA SER A 281 -12.04 -14.38 8.62
C SER A 281 -12.23 -13.06 7.87
N MET A 282 -11.96 -11.92 8.51
CA MET A 282 -12.00 -10.60 7.88
C MET A 282 -11.02 -10.49 6.71
N LEU A 283 -9.79 -10.99 6.87
CA LEU A 283 -8.78 -11.03 5.80
C LEU A 283 -9.25 -11.88 4.61
N THR A 284 -9.79 -13.07 4.88
CA THR A 284 -10.29 -13.98 3.84
C THR A 284 -11.48 -13.37 3.09
N VAL A 285 -12.41 -12.74 3.81
CA VAL A 285 -13.55 -12.02 3.19
C VAL A 285 -13.08 -10.83 2.36
N TYR A 286 -12.09 -10.08 2.84
CA TYR A 286 -11.48 -8.98 2.08
C TYR A 286 -10.85 -9.48 0.77
N GLN A 287 -10.08 -10.57 0.82
CA GLN A 287 -9.53 -11.22 -0.37
C GLN A 287 -10.62 -11.67 -1.36
N CYS A 288 -11.75 -12.18 -0.86
CA CYS A 288 -12.87 -12.52 -1.74
C CYS A 288 -13.50 -11.29 -2.41
N ILE A 289 -13.60 -10.16 -1.70
CA ILE A 289 -14.15 -8.91 -2.24
C ILE A 289 -13.24 -8.29 -3.32
N THR A 290 -11.92 -8.46 -3.21
CA THR A 290 -10.97 -8.02 -4.25
C THR A 290 -11.01 -8.88 -5.51
N MET A 291 -11.84 -9.95 -5.53
CA MET A 291 -11.98 -10.91 -6.64
C MET A 291 -10.69 -11.64 -7.01
N GLU A 292 -9.76 -11.78 -6.07
CA GLU A 292 -8.49 -12.49 -6.26
C GLU A 292 -8.45 -13.73 -5.36
N GLY A 293 -8.34 -14.93 -5.94
CA GLY A 293 -8.32 -16.19 -5.18
C GLY A 293 -9.64 -16.53 -4.44
N TRP A 294 -10.74 -15.84 -4.75
CA TRP A 294 -12.05 -16.11 -4.14
C TRP A 294 -12.59 -17.50 -4.51
N THR A 295 -12.26 -18.00 -5.70
CA THR A 295 -12.62 -19.34 -6.16
C THR A 295 -11.95 -20.42 -5.32
N ASP A 296 -10.72 -20.18 -4.86
CA ASP A 296 -9.95 -21.15 -4.08
C ASP A 296 -10.58 -21.30 -2.70
N VAL A 297 -10.92 -20.17 -2.07
CA VAL A 297 -11.70 -20.13 -0.83
C VAL A 297 -13.04 -20.84 -1.00
N LEU A 298 -13.74 -20.60 -2.11
CA LEU A 298 -14.99 -21.29 -2.43
C LEU A 298 -14.77 -22.80 -2.50
N TYR A 299 -13.77 -23.30 -3.24
CA TYR A 299 -13.49 -24.74 -3.37
C TYR A 299 -13.07 -25.39 -2.06
N TRP A 300 -12.33 -24.68 -1.21
CA TRP A 300 -11.94 -25.18 0.11
C TRP A 300 -13.12 -25.29 1.07
N VAL A 301 -14.06 -24.34 1.00
CA VAL A 301 -15.26 -24.30 1.85
C VAL A 301 -16.33 -25.26 1.35
N GLY A 302 -16.60 -25.19 0.06
CA GLY A 302 -17.73 -25.80 -0.59
C GLY A 302 -17.27 -26.35 -1.91
N LEU A 303 -16.93 -27.63 -1.91
CA LEU A 303 -17.39 -28.62 -2.88
C LEU A 303 -16.60 -29.90 -2.64
N GLY A 304 -17.29 -30.94 -2.16
CA GLY A 304 -16.92 -32.29 -2.59
C GLY A 304 -16.97 -32.36 -4.13
N PRO A 305 -16.39 -33.40 -4.77
CA PRO A 305 -16.00 -33.43 -6.19
C PRO A 305 -17.11 -33.26 -7.26
N ARG A 306 -18.32 -32.79 -6.95
CA ARG A 306 -19.43 -32.67 -7.91
C ARG A 306 -19.29 -31.52 -8.91
N LEU A 307 -18.49 -30.49 -8.66
CA LEU A 307 -18.21 -29.43 -9.66
C LEU A 307 -16.93 -29.67 -10.47
N GLN A 308 -15.99 -30.50 -9.99
CA GLN A 308 -14.77 -30.82 -10.74
C GLN A 308 -15.10 -31.57 -12.04
N ASN A 309 -16.20 -32.33 -12.07
CA ASN A 309 -16.62 -33.09 -13.24
C ASN A 309 -17.37 -32.26 -14.30
N HIS A 310 -17.62 -30.97 -14.05
CA HIS A 310 -18.36 -30.10 -14.99
C HIS A 310 -17.60 -28.84 -15.42
N LEU A 311 -16.44 -28.53 -14.84
CA LEU A 311 -15.49 -27.62 -15.47
C LEU A 311 -14.59 -28.42 -16.41
N PRO A 312 -14.48 -28.07 -17.71
CA PRO A 312 -13.54 -28.74 -18.58
C PRO A 312 -12.13 -28.50 -18.06
N SER A 313 -11.48 -29.58 -17.65
CA SER A 313 -10.04 -29.65 -17.44
C SER A 313 -9.38 -29.13 -18.72
N SER A 314 -8.67 -28.01 -18.62
CA SER A 314 -7.83 -27.51 -19.71
C SER A 314 -6.59 -28.40 -19.86
N THR A 315 -6.78 -29.64 -20.27
CA THR A 315 -5.72 -30.58 -20.66
C THR A 315 -6.31 -31.58 -21.65
N GLY A 316 -6.09 -31.34 -22.93
CA GLY A 316 -6.61 -32.20 -23.99
C GLY A 316 -6.20 -31.76 -25.38
N LEU A 317 -4.89 -31.61 -25.63
CA LEU A 317 -4.31 -31.68 -26.98
C LEU A 317 -2.91 -32.29 -26.87
N GLN A 318 -2.88 -33.61 -26.78
CA GLN A 318 -1.66 -34.38 -27.01
C GLN A 318 -1.68 -34.83 -28.47
N GLY A 319 -1.03 -34.02 -29.32
CA GLY A 319 -0.65 -34.37 -30.67
C GLY A 319 0.87 -34.44 -30.73
N SER A 320 1.40 -35.62 -31.05
CA SER A 320 2.82 -35.93 -31.23
C SER A 320 3.57 -34.96 -32.15
N GLY A 321 4.85 -34.72 -31.82
CA GLY A 321 5.90 -34.52 -32.83
C GLY A 321 6.62 -33.17 -32.84
N GLU A 322 7.89 -33.24 -32.41
CA GLU A 322 9.05 -32.44 -32.89
C GLU A 322 9.24 -30.97 -32.46
N GLY A 323 10.26 -30.78 -31.61
CA GLY A 323 11.36 -29.82 -31.81
C GLY A 323 11.07 -28.31 -31.75
N GLY A 324 11.57 -27.64 -30.70
CA GLY A 324 11.80 -26.20 -30.78
C GLY A 324 11.77 -25.46 -29.44
N LEU A 325 12.92 -24.96 -29.03
CA LEU A 325 13.17 -24.09 -27.89
C LEU A 325 12.46 -22.72 -28.09
N ALA A 326 11.48 -22.35 -27.25
CA ALA A 326 11.08 -20.95 -27.03
C ALA A 326 10.15 -20.80 -25.82
N SER A 327 10.57 -20.01 -24.82
CA SER A 327 9.67 -19.33 -23.89
C SER A 327 8.98 -18.18 -24.65
N PRO A 328 7.69 -17.88 -24.42
CA PRO A 328 7.40 -16.52 -23.94
C PRO A 328 6.09 -16.31 -23.14
N HIS A 329 6.16 -15.33 -22.24
CA HIS A 329 5.15 -14.31 -21.89
C HIS A 329 3.67 -14.66 -21.69
N ARG A 330 3.17 -14.31 -20.49
CA ARG A 330 1.77 -13.95 -20.19
C ARG A 330 1.21 -12.99 -21.24
N ARG A 331 -0.01 -13.26 -21.74
CA ARG A 331 -0.88 -12.27 -22.39
C ARG A 331 -2.23 -12.17 -21.67
N PRO A 332 -2.90 -10.99 -21.75
CA PRO A 332 -4.07 -10.65 -20.96
C PRO A 332 -5.38 -11.09 -21.62
N VAL A 333 -6.42 -11.25 -20.79
CA VAL A 333 -7.78 -11.62 -21.18
C VAL A 333 -8.52 -10.38 -21.71
N SER A 334 -8.77 -10.36 -23.02
CA SER A 334 -9.73 -9.46 -23.66
C SER A 334 -10.40 -10.20 -24.81
N ASP A 335 -11.39 -11.04 -24.52
CA ASP A 335 -12.58 -11.25 -25.34
C ASP A 335 -13.43 -12.35 -24.71
N LEU A 336 -14.60 -11.99 -24.20
CA LEU A 336 -15.69 -12.94 -23.95
C LEU A 336 -17.03 -12.20 -24.11
N ARG A 337 -17.26 -11.68 -25.30
CA ARG A 337 -18.58 -11.24 -25.77
C ARG A 337 -18.89 -12.08 -27.01
N ASP A 338 -19.29 -13.32 -26.79
CA ASP A 338 -20.11 -14.13 -27.71
C ASP A 338 -20.16 -15.57 -27.19
N HIS A 339 -21.23 -15.91 -26.45
CA HIS A 339 -21.92 -17.20 -26.48
C HIS A 339 -23.08 -17.17 -25.48
N SER A 340 -24.10 -16.39 -25.83
CA SER A 340 -25.46 -16.60 -25.33
C SER A 340 -26.07 -17.74 -26.14
N SER A 341 -26.08 -18.97 -25.62
CA SER A 341 -26.97 -20.03 -26.09
C SER A 341 -27.18 -21.05 -24.97
N LEU A 342 -28.39 -20.99 -24.41
CA LEU A 342 -28.98 -21.89 -23.42
C LEU A 342 -28.89 -23.38 -23.82
N LEU A 343 -28.70 -24.24 -22.82
CA LEU A 343 -29.36 -25.55 -22.74
C LEU A 343 -29.90 -25.74 -21.31
N LEU A 344 -31.15 -25.33 -21.10
CA LEU A 344 -31.95 -25.60 -19.90
C LEU A 344 -32.63 -26.97 -20.06
N LEU A 345 -32.54 -27.83 -19.04
CA LEU A 345 -33.44 -28.98 -18.87
C LEU A 345 -34.77 -28.50 -18.24
N PRO A 346 -35.90 -29.18 -18.51
CA PRO A 346 -37.22 -28.67 -18.16
C PRO A 346 -37.51 -28.88 -16.67
N GLY A 347 -37.75 -27.78 -15.93
CA GLY A 347 -38.44 -27.83 -14.64
C GLY A 347 -37.74 -27.18 -13.44
N GLU A 348 -36.49 -26.73 -13.53
CA GLU A 348 -35.84 -25.98 -12.44
C GLU A 348 -35.41 -24.59 -12.89
N SER A 349 -35.79 -23.58 -12.12
CA SER A 349 -35.41 -22.20 -12.34
C SER A 349 -34.11 -21.90 -11.58
N ILE A 350 -33.23 -21.07 -12.15
CA ILE A 350 -32.01 -20.54 -11.51
C ILE A 350 -32.31 -19.82 -10.17
N GLN A 351 -33.57 -19.55 -9.87
CA GLN A 351 -34.05 -18.91 -8.65
C GLN A 351 -33.97 -19.81 -7.39
N ASP A 352 -33.92 -21.14 -7.55
CA ASP A 352 -33.99 -22.07 -6.41
C ASP A 352 -32.63 -22.36 -5.75
N VAL A 353 -31.50 -22.02 -6.41
CA VAL A 353 -30.15 -22.34 -5.92
C VAL A 353 -29.45 -21.15 -5.26
N CYS A 354 -29.81 -19.90 -5.59
CA CYS A 354 -29.17 -18.69 -5.05
C CYS A 354 -30.13 -17.48 -4.99
N PRO A 355 -30.92 -17.29 -3.92
CA PRO A 355 -31.88 -16.18 -3.85
C PRO A 355 -31.29 -14.78 -3.64
N PHE A 356 -29.97 -14.63 -3.45
CA PHE A 356 -29.36 -13.34 -3.07
C PHE A 356 -28.32 -12.76 -4.05
N LEU A 357 -28.03 -13.40 -5.18
CA LEU A 357 -26.98 -12.93 -6.11
C LEU A 357 -27.47 -12.25 -7.39
N VAL A 358 -28.78 -12.03 -7.55
CA VAL A 358 -29.31 -11.33 -8.74
C VAL A 358 -30.08 -10.08 -8.30
N PRO A 359 -29.66 -8.85 -8.69
CA PRO A 359 -30.47 -7.67 -8.46
C PRO A 359 -31.78 -7.78 -9.24
N ARG A 360 -32.93 -7.73 -8.54
CA ARG A 360 -34.25 -7.63 -9.19
C ARG A 360 -34.30 -6.34 -10.01
N TYR A 361 -34.23 -6.47 -11.33
CA TYR A 361 -34.55 -5.38 -12.24
C TYR A 361 -36.08 -5.21 -12.24
N VAL A 362 -36.58 -4.13 -11.63
CA VAL A 362 -37.99 -3.75 -11.68
C VAL A 362 -38.24 -3.04 -13.02
N PRO A 363 -39.07 -3.56 -13.94
CA PRO A 363 -39.39 -2.82 -15.16
C PRO A 363 -40.28 -1.63 -14.78
N GLN A 364 -39.82 -0.41 -15.07
CA GLN A 364 -40.68 0.76 -15.10
C GLN A 364 -41.67 0.63 -16.27
N HIS A 365 -42.96 0.63 -15.96
CA HIS A 365 -44.03 0.82 -16.95
C HIS A 365 -43.86 2.18 -17.65
N PRO A 366 -43.87 2.27 -19.00
CA PRO A 366 -44.13 3.52 -19.66
C PRO A 366 -45.63 3.84 -19.58
N MET A 367 -45.96 4.92 -18.86
CA MET A 367 -47.26 5.61 -18.96
C MET A 367 -47.47 6.16 -20.37
N GLY A 368 -48.73 6.20 -20.79
CA GLY A 368 -49.13 6.28 -22.19
C GLY A 368 -48.83 7.59 -22.90
N LYS A 369 -48.90 7.51 -24.22
CA LYS A 369 -49.35 8.60 -25.10
C LYS A 369 -50.55 8.09 -25.88
N SER A 370 -51.72 8.63 -25.57
CA SER A 370 -52.88 8.62 -26.45
C SER A 370 -52.76 9.77 -27.46
N PRO A 371 -53.40 9.68 -28.63
CA PRO A 371 -54.31 10.70 -29.10
C PRO A 371 -55.70 10.50 -28.49
#